data_AF-A0A1B6GRW3-F1
#
_entry.id   AF-A0A1B6GRW3-F1
#
_cell.length_a   1.000
_cell.length_b   1.000
_cell.length_c   1.000
_cell.angle_alpha   90.00
_cell.angle_beta   90.00
_cell.angle_gamma   90.00
#
_symmetry.space_group_name_H-M   'P 1'
#
loop_
_entity.id
_entity.type
_entity.pdbx_description
1 polymer ?
#
loop_
_entity_poly.entity_id
_entity_poly.type
_entity_poly.pdbx_seq_one_letter_code
_entity_poly.pdbx_strand_id
1 'polypeptide(L)'
;NVQYKRCKKLYRSKTKKARIQYHNRLIDNSQNKSKSLWKIVNRLTNVNCRGDVSGNNITADDFNNFFVDTVSQTCKNIPISNQDSYDYLCKHLSKANVNFSFSPVSVENVCSKILGLSNSKCL
;
A
#
# COMPACT_ATOMS: atom_id res chain seq x y z
N ASN A 1 -17.48 42.47 -19.81
CA ASN A 1 -16.77 41.73 -18.73
C ASN A 1 -16.82 40.18 -18.82
N VAL A 2 -17.62 39.57 -19.72
CA VAL A 2 -17.69 38.09 -19.91
C VAL A 2 -16.46 37.51 -20.63
N GLN A 3 -15.92 38.24 -21.61
CA GLN A 3 -14.75 37.80 -22.37
C GLN A 3 -13.50 37.65 -21.50
N TYR A 4 -13.24 38.58 -20.58
CA TYR A 4 -12.15 38.48 -19.61
C TYR A 4 -12.26 37.20 -18.76
N LYS A 5 -13.46 36.89 -18.24
CA LYS A 5 -13.70 35.66 -17.44
C LYS A 5 -13.40 34.40 -18.27
N ARG A 6 -13.80 34.38 -19.54
CA ARG A 6 -13.52 33.26 -20.47
C ARG A 6 -12.02 33.11 -20.72
N CYS A 7 -11.32 34.19 -21.06
CA CYS A 7 -9.87 34.17 -21.28
C CYS A 7 -9.10 33.75 -20.03
N LYS A 8 -9.49 34.25 -18.85
CA LYS A 8 -8.88 33.86 -17.56
C LYS A 8 -9.07 32.37 -17.27
N LYS A 9 -10.26 31.81 -17.53
CA LYS A 9 -10.53 30.37 -17.38
C LYS A 9 -9.69 29.54 -18.35
N LEU A 10 -9.60 29.97 -19.61
CA LEU A 10 -8.82 29.30 -20.64
C LEU A 10 -7.32 29.30 -20.28
N TYR A 11 -6.79 30.45 -19.87
CA TYR A 11 -5.41 30.60 -19.43
C TYR A 11 -5.10 29.64 -18.27
N ARG A 12 -5.88 29.69 -17.19
CA ARG A 12 -5.71 28.79 -16.02
C ARG A 12 -5.75 27.31 -16.43
N SER A 13 -6.68 26.94 -17.31
CA SER A 13 -6.79 25.57 -17.83
C SER A 13 -5.53 25.16 -18.61
N LYS A 14 -5.03 26.03 -19.50
CA LYS A 14 -3.82 25.77 -20.28
C LYS A 14 -2.59 25.65 -19.38
N THR A 15 -2.43 26.53 -18.39
CA THR A 15 -1.34 26.44 -17.40
C THR A 15 -1.41 25.14 -16.58
N LYS A 16 -2.61 24.74 -16.14
CA LYS A 16 -2.81 23.48 -15.41
C LYS A 16 -2.40 22.28 -16.27
N LYS A 17 -2.86 22.23 -17.54
CA LYS A 17 -2.51 21.16 -18.48
C LYS A 17 -1.00 21.09 -18.73
N ALA A 18 -0.35 22.23 -18.97
CA ALA A 18 1.09 22.29 -19.20
C ALA A 18 1.89 21.78 -17.98
N ARG A 19 1.47 22.14 -16.76
CA ARG A 19 2.11 21.66 -15.53
C ARG A 19 1.97 20.14 -15.35
N ILE A 20 0.79 19.58 -15.62
CA ILE A 20 0.57 18.13 -15.57
C ILE A 20 1.47 17.42 -16.60
N GLN A 21 1.47 17.89 -17.85
CA GLN A 21 2.28 17.30 -18.92
C GLN A 21 3.78 17.33 -18.59
N TYR A 22 4.28 18.43 -18.00
CA TYR A 22 5.66 18.53 -17.54
C TYR A 22 6.02 17.45 -16.51
N HIS A 23 5.18 17.27 -15.48
CA HIS A 23 5.42 16.27 -14.45
C HIS A 23 5.32 14.84 -14.97
N ASN A 24 4.36 14.55 -15.86
CA ASN A 24 4.25 13.23 -16.50
C ASN A 24 5.52 12.90 -17.28
N ARG A 25 6.02 13.83 -18.11
CA ARG A 25 7.28 13.64 -18.85
C ARG A 25 8.47 13.38 -17.94
N LEU A 26 8.56 14.08 -16.80
CA LEU A 26 9.60 13.84 -15.82
C LEU A 26 9.53 12.43 -15.21
N ILE A 27 8.32 11.93 -14.95
CA ILE A 27 8.12 10.57 -14.41
C ILE A 27 8.46 9.53 -15.47
N ASP A 28 7.95 9.72 -16.69
CA ASP A 28 8.11 8.77 -17.80
C ASP A 28 9.57 8.59 -18.20
N ASN A 29 10.35 9.67 -18.21
CA ASN A 29 11.78 9.67 -18.53
C ASN A 29 12.68 9.27 -17.36
N SER A 30 12.12 9.01 -16.17
CA SER A 30 12.93 8.65 -15.01
C SER A 30 13.26 7.16 -14.96
N GLN A 31 14.49 6.84 -14.55
CA GLN A 31 14.93 5.45 -14.34
C GLN A 31 14.11 4.75 -13.24
N ASN A 32 13.67 5.50 -12.21
CA ASN A 32 12.81 5.00 -11.15
C ASN A 32 11.57 5.90 -11.02
N LYS A 33 10.47 5.44 -11.62
CA LYS A 33 9.20 6.18 -11.70
C LYS A 33 8.60 6.45 -10.33
N SER A 34 8.57 5.44 -9.46
CA SER A 34 8.00 5.55 -8.11
C SER A 34 8.76 6.56 -7.25
N LYS A 35 10.10 6.51 -7.26
CA LYS A 35 10.94 7.45 -6.52
C LYS A 35 10.80 8.88 -7.06
N SER A 36 10.72 9.04 -8.38
CA SER A 36 10.58 10.36 -9.01
C SER A 36 9.20 10.96 -8.76
N LEU A 37 8.15 10.16 -8.82
CA LEU A 37 6.79 10.54 -8.43
C LEU A 37 6.78 11.01 -6.97
N TRP A 38 7.36 10.25 -6.05
CA TRP A 38 7.39 10.60 -4.64
C TRP A 38 8.16 11.89 -4.37
N LYS A 39 9.28 12.12 -5.06
CA LYS A 39 10.02 13.40 -5.02
C LYS A 39 9.16 14.57 -5.51
N ILE A 40 8.41 14.38 -6.60
CA ILE A 40 7.50 15.41 -7.14
C ILE A 40 6.40 15.72 -6.14
N VAL A 41 5.77 14.69 -5.54
CA VAL A 41 4.75 14.86 -4.50
C VAL A 41 5.31 15.65 -3.34
N ASN A 42 6.42 15.23 -2.73
CA ASN A 42 7.04 15.92 -1.60
C ASN A 42 7.39 17.38 -1.90
N ARG A 43 7.84 17.67 -3.12
CA ARG A 43 8.14 19.04 -3.56
C ARG A 43 6.88 19.89 -3.72
N LEU A 44 5.80 19.30 -4.20
CA LEU A 44 4.53 19.98 -4.46
C LEU A 44 3.69 20.18 -3.19
N THR A 45 3.79 19.24 -2.24
CA THR A 45 3.04 19.27 -0.98
C THR A 45 3.72 20.06 0.12
N ASN A 46 4.95 20.54 -0.11
CA ASN A 46 5.70 21.42 0.80
C ASN A 46 5.61 20.92 2.25
N VAL A 47 6.29 19.81 2.56
CA VAL A 47 6.26 19.12 3.87
C VAL A 47 6.71 20.02 5.06
N ASN A 48 7.11 21.26 4.80
CA ASN A 48 7.36 22.28 5.83
C ASN A 48 6.16 23.17 6.17
N CYS A 49 4.98 22.93 5.59
CA CYS A 49 3.74 23.37 6.22
C CYS A 49 3.51 22.48 7.45
N ARG A 50 4.20 22.77 8.56
CA ARG A 50 3.63 22.50 9.89
C ARG A 50 2.27 23.16 9.85
N GLY A 51 1.22 22.35 9.71
CA GLY A 51 -0.13 22.86 9.56
C GLY A 51 -0.37 23.87 10.66
N ASP A 52 -0.88 25.04 10.27
CA ASP A 52 -1.59 25.87 11.21
C ASP A 52 -2.63 24.94 11.86
N VAL A 53 -2.62 24.81 13.18
CA VAL A 53 -3.50 23.91 13.96
C VAL A 53 -4.89 24.55 14.03
N SER A 54 -5.39 24.95 12.87
CA SER A 54 -6.61 25.67 12.65
C SER A 54 -7.46 24.82 11.72
N GLY A 55 -8.27 23.93 12.32
CA GLY A 55 -9.56 23.59 11.70
C GLY A 55 -9.90 22.12 11.46
N ASN A 56 -9.18 21.14 12.03
CA ASN A 56 -9.67 19.76 12.01
C ASN A 56 -10.13 19.37 13.41
N ASN A 57 -11.39 19.69 13.75
CA ASN A 57 -12.09 19.20 14.94
C ASN A 57 -12.48 17.72 14.75
N ILE A 58 -11.51 16.87 14.46
CA ILE A 58 -11.69 15.41 14.51
C ILE A 58 -11.36 15.02 15.93
N THR A 59 -12.36 14.57 16.67
CA THR A 59 -12.15 14.02 18.01
C THR A 59 -11.51 12.63 17.90
N ALA A 60 -10.92 12.15 19.01
CA ALA A 60 -10.44 10.77 19.07
C ALA A 60 -11.59 9.77 18.81
N ASP A 61 -12.81 10.11 19.22
CA ASP A 61 -14.01 9.31 18.98
C ASP A 61 -14.37 9.27 17.49
N ASP A 62 -14.33 10.41 16.78
CA ASP A 62 -14.57 10.45 15.34
C ASP A 62 -13.58 9.56 14.58
N PHE A 63 -12.30 9.58 14.98
CA PHE A 63 -11.28 8.72 14.42
C PHE A 63 -11.58 7.25 14.70
N ASN A 64 -11.87 6.90 15.95
CA ASN A 64 -12.17 5.51 16.32
C ASN A 64 -13.42 4.99 15.59
N ASN A 65 -14.49 5.77 15.58
CA ASN A 65 -15.74 5.43 14.92
C ASN A 65 -15.55 5.22 13.42
N PHE A 66 -14.72 6.05 12.76
CA PHE A 66 -14.39 5.86 11.35
C PHE A 66 -13.81 4.47 11.06
N PHE A 67 -12.87 3.98 11.88
CA PHE A 67 -12.29 2.64 11.67
C PHE A 67 -13.27 1.53 11.99
N VAL A 68 -14.02 1.65 13.09
CA VAL A 68 -15.05 0.67 13.46
C VAL A 68 -16.10 0.55 12.35
N ASP A 69 -16.57 1.67 11.83
CA ASP A 69 -17.55 1.72 10.75
C ASP A 69 -16.98 1.17 9.44
N THR A 70 -15.74 1.52 9.09
CA THR A 70 -15.08 1.02 7.88
C THR A 70 -14.93 -0.50 7.92
N VAL A 71 -14.51 -1.05 9.07
CA VAL A 71 -14.39 -2.50 9.27
C VAL A 71 -15.76 -3.16 9.20
N SER A 72 -16.76 -2.60 9.89
CA SER A 72 -18.14 -3.11 9.87
C SER A 72 -18.73 -3.14 8.46
N GLN A 73 -18.55 -2.06 7.68
CA GLN A 73 -18.99 -1.99 6.29
C GLN A 73 -18.23 -2.98 5.40
N THR A 74 -16.92 -3.12 5.59
CA THR A 74 -16.11 -4.10 4.85
C THR A 74 -16.60 -5.51 5.10
N CYS A 75 -16.80 -5.89 6.36
CA CYS A 75 -17.34 -7.19 6.75
C CYS A 75 -18.73 -7.45 6.16
N LYS A 76 -19.63 -6.47 6.16
CA LYS A 76 -20.97 -6.58 5.54
C LYS A 76 -20.92 -6.81 4.03
N ASN A 77 -19.91 -6.24 3.36
CA ASN A 77 -19.75 -6.34 1.91
C ASN A 77 -18.98 -7.60 1.48
N ILE A 78 -18.36 -8.33 2.41
CA ILE A 78 -17.77 -9.63 2.11
C ILE A 78 -18.91 -10.63 1.92
N PRO A 79 -19.04 -11.27 0.74
CA PRO A 79 -20.06 -12.28 0.53
C PRO A 79 -19.86 -13.43 1.51
N ILE A 80 -20.95 -13.93 2.08
CA ILE A 80 -20.91 -15.11 2.95
C ILE A 80 -20.39 -16.27 2.11
N SER A 81 -19.23 -16.79 2.46
CA SER A 81 -18.72 -18.02 1.90
C SER A 81 -19.51 -19.17 2.50
N ASN A 82 -20.31 -19.85 1.68
CA ASN A 82 -20.96 -21.12 2.07
C ASN A 82 -19.97 -22.30 2.06
N GLN A 83 -18.70 -22.06 1.75
CA GLN A 83 -17.64 -23.06 1.74
C GLN A 83 -16.74 -22.86 2.94
N ASP A 84 -16.57 -23.93 3.71
CA ASP A 84 -15.58 -23.96 4.78
C ASP A 84 -14.18 -23.87 4.15
N SER A 85 -13.25 -23.25 4.87
CA SER A 85 -11.82 -23.33 4.60
C SER A 85 -11.35 -24.76 4.32
N TYR A 86 -11.94 -25.75 5.02
CA TYR A 86 -11.68 -27.16 4.81
C TYR A 86 -12.14 -27.66 3.42
N ASP A 87 -13.26 -27.16 2.90
CA ASP A 87 -13.75 -27.52 1.56
C ASP A 87 -12.79 -27.06 0.46
N TYR A 88 -12.20 -25.87 0.60
CA TYR A 88 -11.19 -25.38 -0.34
C TYR A 88 -9.92 -26.24 -0.30
N LEU A 89 -9.46 -26.60 0.90
CA LEU A 89 -8.29 -27.45 1.07
C LEU A 89 -8.54 -28.83 0.46
N CYS A 90 -9.67 -29.46 0.74
CA CYS A 90 -9.99 -30.79 0.21
C CYS A 90 -10.23 -30.81 -1.31
N LYS A 91 -10.75 -29.72 -1.89
CA LYS A 91 -10.98 -29.63 -3.35
C LYS A 91 -9.72 -29.34 -4.15
N HIS A 92 -8.77 -28.60 -3.59
CA HIS A 92 -7.61 -28.10 -4.33
C HIS A 92 -6.27 -28.71 -3.92
N LEU A 93 -6.14 -29.26 -2.70
CA LEU A 93 -5.09 -30.24 -2.44
C LEU A 93 -5.54 -31.57 -3.01
N SER A 94 -4.94 -31.96 -4.14
CA SER A 94 -4.78 -33.38 -4.44
C SER A 94 -4.26 -34.04 -3.16
N LYS A 95 -4.83 -35.17 -2.73
CA LYS A 95 -4.28 -35.98 -1.63
C LYS A 95 -2.85 -36.37 -2.03
N ALA A 96 -1.90 -35.49 -1.77
CA ALA A 96 -0.51 -35.78 -1.94
C ALA A 96 -0.23 -36.85 -0.89
N ASN A 97 0.26 -38.00 -1.31
CA ASN A 97 0.74 -39.06 -0.42
C ASN A 97 2.04 -38.56 0.24
N VAL A 98 1.94 -37.51 1.05
CA VAL A 98 3.05 -36.94 1.80
C VAL A 98 2.95 -37.54 3.19
N ASN A 99 3.89 -38.41 3.50
CA ASN A 99 4.05 -38.88 4.86
C ASN A 99 4.83 -37.80 5.61
N PHE A 100 4.21 -37.25 6.65
CA PHE A 100 4.87 -36.40 7.63
C PHE A 100 5.03 -37.20 8.92
N SER A 101 6.25 -37.27 9.43
CA SER A 101 6.54 -37.86 10.73
C SER A 101 7.39 -36.92 11.55
N PHE A 102 7.09 -36.83 12.84
CA PHE A 102 8.00 -36.26 13.81
C PHE A 102 9.07 -37.30 14.14
N SER A 103 10.33 -36.86 14.23
CA SER A 103 11.43 -37.67 14.71
C SER A 103 12.14 -36.95 15.87
N PRO A 104 12.65 -37.68 16.87
CA PRO A 104 13.46 -37.08 17.91
C PRO A 104 14.71 -36.43 17.30
N VAL A 105 15.04 -35.23 17.74
CA VAL A 105 16.21 -34.48 17.31
C VAL A 105 17.13 -34.32 18.51
N SER A 106 18.40 -34.69 18.35
CA SER A 106 19.42 -34.50 19.40
C SER A 106 20.02 -33.10 19.35
N VAL A 107 20.64 -32.68 20.45
CA VAL A 107 21.30 -31.36 20.54
C VAL A 107 22.42 -31.25 19.50
N GLU A 108 23.15 -32.34 19.25
CA GLU A 108 24.23 -32.41 18.27
C GLU A 108 23.73 -32.17 16.84
N ASN A 109 22.55 -32.72 16.50
CA ASN A 109 21.90 -32.49 15.20
C ASN A 109 21.51 -31.02 15.01
N VAL A 110 21.07 -30.33 16.06
CA VAL A 110 20.75 -28.90 15.99
C VAL A 110 22.01 -28.06 15.85
N CYS A 111 23.02 -28.31 16.68
CA CYS A 111 24.29 -27.57 16.66
C CYS A 111 25.01 -27.71 15.32
N SER A 112 25.10 -28.92 14.78
CA SER A 112 25.72 -29.16 13.47
C SER A 112 24.99 -28.44 12.33
N LYS A 113 23.65 -28.37 12.37
CA LYS A 113 22.87 -27.62 11.38
C LYS A 113 23.08 -26.12 11.49
N ILE A 114 23.05 -25.57 12.70
CA ILE A 114 23.29 -24.13 12.95
C ILE A 114 24.70 -23.73 12.51
N LEU A 115 25.72 -24.51 12.88
CA LEU A 115 27.12 -24.25 12.51
C LEU A 115 27.38 -24.44 11.01
N GLY A 116 26.58 -25.29 10.35
CA GLY A 116 26.62 -25.50 8.90
C GLY A 116 25.90 -24.43 8.07
N LEU A 117 25.14 -23.52 8.71
CA LEU A 117 24.60 -22.35 8.02
C LEU A 117 25.75 -21.37 7.76
N SER A 118 26.28 -21.42 6.53
CA SER A 118 27.17 -20.38 6.02
C SER A 118 26.49 -19.02 6.20
N ASN A 119 27.21 -18.05 6.75
CA ASN A 119 26.76 -16.66 6.88
C ASN A 119 26.40 -16.12 5.49
N SER A 120 25.14 -16.28 5.09
CA SER A 120 24.56 -15.59 3.95
C SER A 120 24.68 -14.11 4.25
N LYS A 121 25.67 -13.43 3.66
CA LYS A 121 25.74 -11.98 3.71
C LYS A 121 24.44 -11.48 3.06
N CYS A 122 23.56 -10.91 3.87
CA CYS A 122 22.44 -10.14 3.40
C CYS A 122 23.03 -8.96 2.61
N LEU A 123 22.82 -8.95 1.28
CA LEU A 123 23.20 -7.87 0.37
C LEU A 123 22.16 -6.76 0.39
#